data_AF-A0A3B4XWB3-F1
#
_entry.id   AF-A0A3B4XWB3-F1
#
_cell.length_a   1.000
_cell.length_b   1.000
_cell.length_c   1.000
_cell.angle_alpha   90.00
_cell.angle_beta   90.00
_cell.angle_gamma   90.00
#
_symmetry.space_group_name_H-M   'P 1'
#
loop_
_entity.id
_entity.type
_entity.pdbx_description
1 polymer ?
#
loop_
_entity_poly.entity_id
_entity_poly.type
_entity_poly.pdbx_seq_one_letter_code
_entity_poly.pdbx_strand_id
1 'polypeptide(L)'
;MIAAHRAGIPVFVTGGIGGVHRDGENSLDISADLTELGRTPIAVVSAGVKSILDIGRTLEFLETHGVCVVTYGKSKHFPAFFSPRSGFTSPYQVSNPAEAAKLIASTLSLGHQSGVLLAVPIPEEHAAAGKQIEEAIQAAVTEASAKGITGRDVTPFILQRVNELTKGKSLQANIALIHNNARVGSQIRKLRSQTPHSGKHSSQSDTCSAVVLQVVIGGINVDFIAKAKAKTMHYGQTNPGSVCQSFGGVGRNIADSLSRLGHRPLFISAIGADSHSDAVLNYCKHMNTSGVARLEEQSTATYCVVITESGEMSLGMGDMDIHQQITEQYVSQFEEQISSATLVCLDGNIPVSTIDYVCRVAKKHNINVWYEPTDAQKARKPFLSDAWKSLSYSSPNLVELCTMNKTLGIPTPEGKQKVCPSAQTQWHRILAPFPPPNFNAS
;
A
#
# COMPACT_ATOMS: atom_id res chain seq x y z
N MET A 1 8.47 5.36 2.64
CA MET A 1 9.63 5.76 1.82
C MET A 1 10.78 4.77 1.98
N ILE A 2 11.30 4.57 3.20
CA ILE A 2 12.31 3.54 3.54
C ILE A 2 12.06 2.19 2.84
N ALA A 3 10.91 1.57 3.10
CA ALA A 3 10.59 0.24 2.55
C ALA A 3 10.58 0.24 1.01
N ALA A 4 10.01 1.28 0.39
CA ALA A 4 9.97 1.41 -1.06
C ALA A 4 11.39 1.53 -1.65
N HIS A 5 12.25 2.38 -1.08
CA HIS A 5 13.64 2.50 -1.52
C HIS A 5 14.41 1.18 -1.35
N ARG A 6 14.26 0.52 -0.19
CA ARG A 6 14.88 -0.80 0.08
C ARG A 6 14.41 -1.89 -0.90
N ALA A 7 13.16 -1.81 -1.36
CA ALA A 7 12.60 -2.70 -2.36
C ALA A 7 12.95 -2.30 -3.81
N GLY A 8 13.80 -1.29 -4.02
CA GLY A 8 14.15 -0.82 -5.36
C GLY A 8 13.02 -0.07 -6.09
N ILE A 9 12.02 0.45 -5.35
CA ILE A 9 10.91 1.23 -5.90
C ILE A 9 11.29 2.73 -5.85
N PRO A 10 11.58 3.36 -7.00
CA PRO A 10 12.14 4.71 -7.03
C PRO A 10 11.10 5.83 -6.95
N VAL A 11 9.81 5.50 -7.07
CA VAL A 11 8.69 6.47 -7.11
C VAL A 11 7.62 6.04 -6.12
N PHE A 12 7.27 6.94 -5.20
CA PHE A 12 6.20 6.79 -4.22
C PHE A 12 5.15 7.88 -4.44
N VAL A 13 3.87 7.53 -4.40
CA VAL A 13 2.75 8.46 -4.63
C VAL A 13 1.95 8.60 -3.35
N THR A 14 1.56 9.83 -3.01
CA THR A 14 0.64 10.11 -1.92
C THR A 14 -0.28 11.29 -2.28
N GLY A 15 -1.28 11.58 -1.45
CA GLY A 15 -2.07 12.79 -1.60
C GLY A 15 -1.22 14.04 -1.37
N GLY A 16 -0.61 14.14 -0.20
CA GLY A 16 0.15 15.31 0.26
C GLY A 16 1.14 14.88 1.33
N ILE A 17 2.37 15.40 1.29
CA ILE A 17 3.37 15.08 2.31
C ILE A 17 3.04 15.77 3.63
N GLY A 18 3.57 15.25 4.74
CA GLY A 18 3.71 16.01 5.97
C GLY A 18 4.66 17.21 5.79
N GLY A 19 4.82 18.00 6.84
CA GLY A 19 5.58 19.24 6.78
C GLY A 19 5.77 19.87 8.15
N VAL A 20 6.24 21.12 8.15
CA VAL A 20 6.31 21.96 9.34
C VAL A 20 4.90 22.45 9.67
N HIS A 21 4.46 22.29 10.91
CA HIS A 21 3.17 22.83 11.35
C HIS A 21 3.22 24.36 11.45
N ARG A 22 2.06 25.03 11.47
CA ARG A 22 1.96 26.51 11.41
C ARG A 22 2.54 27.28 12.59
N ASP A 23 2.73 26.61 13.73
CA ASP A 23 3.45 27.11 14.91
C ASP A 23 4.77 26.33 15.11
N GLY A 24 5.30 25.75 14.04
CA GLY A 24 6.46 24.86 14.07
C GLY A 24 7.73 25.53 14.55
N GLU A 25 7.84 26.85 14.42
CA GLU A 25 8.96 27.63 14.95
C GLU A 25 9.05 27.63 16.49
N ASN A 26 7.92 27.50 17.18
CA ASN A 26 7.86 27.47 18.63
C ASN A 26 7.68 26.04 19.16
N SER A 27 6.79 25.28 18.54
CA SER A 27 6.42 23.92 18.96
C SER A 27 7.42 22.85 18.52
N LEU A 28 8.21 23.12 17.48
CA LEU A 28 9.02 22.13 16.77
C LEU A 28 8.22 20.92 16.27
N ASP A 29 6.90 21.09 16.05
CA ASP A 29 6.04 20.08 15.44
C ASP A 29 6.32 19.98 13.94
N ILE A 30 7.27 19.10 13.60
CA ILE A 30 7.80 18.91 12.26
C ILE A 30 7.65 17.44 11.88
N SER A 31 7.01 17.17 10.75
CA SER A 31 6.80 15.81 10.26
C SER A 31 8.12 15.09 9.93
N ALA A 32 8.21 13.83 10.38
CA ALA A 32 9.30 12.94 10.01
C ALA A 32 9.43 12.72 8.48
N ASP A 33 8.37 12.98 7.70
CA ASP A 33 8.39 12.93 6.23
C ASP A 33 9.52 13.79 5.65
N LEU A 34 9.79 14.95 6.24
CA LEU A 34 10.81 15.88 5.73
C LEU A 34 12.22 15.37 5.96
N THR A 35 12.49 14.88 7.18
CA THR A 35 13.78 14.25 7.53
C THR A 35 14.02 13.01 6.68
N GLU A 36 12.97 12.24 6.42
CA GLU A 36 13.03 11.03 5.59
C GLU A 36 13.30 11.36 4.11
N LEU A 37 12.65 12.41 3.57
CA LEU A 37 12.98 12.96 2.24
C LEU A 37 14.44 13.41 2.16
N GLY A 38 15.01 13.93 3.24
CA GLY A 38 16.42 14.32 3.32
C GLY A 38 17.43 13.16 3.43
N ARG A 39 16.97 11.91 3.56
CA ARG A 39 17.84 10.75 3.84
C ARG A 39 17.67 9.58 2.88
N THR A 40 16.52 9.49 2.22
CA THR A 40 16.18 8.34 1.38
C THR A 40 16.09 8.75 -0.09
N PRO A 41 16.92 8.18 -0.98
CA PRO A 41 16.88 8.42 -2.43
C PRO A 41 15.61 7.85 -3.08
N ILE A 42 14.54 8.62 -3.03
CA ILE A 42 13.23 8.27 -3.61
C ILE A 42 12.55 9.52 -4.15
N ALA A 43 11.78 9.37 -5.24
CA ALA A 43 10.87 10.43 -5.67
C ALA A 43 9.50 10.26 -5.02
N VAL A 44 9.00 11.32 -4.41
CA VAL A 44 7.65 11.41 -3.86
C VAL A 44 6.82 12.32 -4.75
N VAL A 45 5.71 11.80 -5.28
CA VAL A 45 4.73 12.54 -6.06
C VAL A 45 3.53 12.85 -5.17
N SER A 46 3.23 14.12 -4.97
CA SER A 46 2.13 14.58 -4.11
C SER A 46 1.53 15.88 -4.62
N ALA A 47 0.39 16.30 -4.08
CA ALA A 47 -0.19 17.61 -4.34
C ALA A 47 0.48 18.73 -3.53
N GLY A 48 1.79 18.62 -3.32
CA GLY A 48 2.55 19.45 -2.39
C GLY A 48 2.40 18.97 -0.95
N VAL A 49 2.26 19.92 -0.04
CA VAL A 49 2.19 19.73 1.42
C VAL A 49 0.73 19.84 1.86
N LYS A 50 0.28 19.03 2.83
CA LYS A 50 -1.12 19.09 3.33
C LYS A 50 -1.47 20.52 3.79
N SER A 51 -2.65 21.02 3.42
CA SER A 51 -3.11 22.40 3.65
C SER A 51 -3.09 22.89 5.12
N ILE A 52 -3.09 21.99 6.10
CA ILE A 52 -3.05 22.36 7.53
C ILE A 52 -1.67 22.84 7.99
N LEU A 53 -0.65 22.69 7.14
CA LEU A 53 0.76 22.90 7.46
C LEU A 53 1.26 24.26 6.94
N ASP A 54 2.46 24.63 7.36
CA ASP A 54 3.18 25.80 6.87
C ASP A 54 4.01 25.44 5.64
N ILE A 55 3.57 25.91 4.47
CA ILE A 55 4.25 25.60 3.21
C ILE A 55 5.60 26.31 3.12
N GLY A 56 5.70 27.57 3.55
CA GLY A 56 6.94 28.33 3.47
C GLY A 56 8.04 27.67 4.29
N ARG A 57 7.77 27.40 5.56
CA ARG A 57 8.72 26.72 6.45
C ARG A 57 9.04 25.30 6.00
N THR A 58 8.06 24.59 5.44
CA THR A 58 8.31 23.26 4.88
C THR A 58 9.30 23.32 3.71
N LEU A 59 9.17 24.31 2.81
CA LEU A 59 10.10 24.49 1.70
C LEU A 59 11.51 24.84 2.18
N GLU A 60 11.65 25.76 3.16
CA GLU A 60 12.94 26.09 3.78
C GLU A 60 13.60 24.87 4.45
N PHE A 61 12.81 24.05 5.14
CA PHE A 61 13.30 22.82 5.77
C PHE A 61 13.80 21.81 4.73
N LEU A 62 13.04 21.61 3.64
CA LEU A 62 13.40 20.72 2.54
C LEU A 62 14.66 21.20 1.81
N GLU A 63 14.81 22.51 1.60
CA GLU A 63 16.02 23.11 1.07
C GLU A 63 17.23 22.82 1.97
N THR A 64 17.09 23.05 3.28
CA THR A 64 18.13 22.77 4.29
C THR A 64 18.57 21.30 4.27
N HIS A 65 17.64 20.38 3.98
CA HIS A 65 17.91 18.92 3.89
C HIS A 65 18.35 18.46 2.50
N GLY A 66 18.61 19.38 1.57
CA GLY A 66 19.08 19.05 0.22
C GLY A 66 18.06 18.26 -0.61
N VAL A 67 16.76 18.40 -0.32
CA VAL A 67 15.69 17.73 -1.06
C VAL A 67 15.40 18.52 -2.34
N CYS A 68 15.41 17.83 -3.49
CA CYS A 68 15.07 18.45 -4.76
C CYS A 68 13.56 18.66 -4.86
N VAL A 69 13.08 19.89 -4.74
CA VAL A 69 11.64 20.23 -4.85
C VAL A 69 11.32 20.78 -6.24
N VAL A 70 10.33 20.18 -6.91
CA VAL A 70 9.94 20.48 -8.29
C VAL A 70 8.43 20.59 -8.42
N THR A 71 7.92 21.63 -9.07
CA THR A 71 6.51 21.70 -9.47
C THR A 71 6.29 21.03 -10.83
N TYR A 72 5.26 20.19 -10.94
CA TYR A 72 4.75 19.65 -12.19
C TYR A 72 3.69 20.58 -12.81
N GLY A 73 3.84 20.92 -14.09
CA GLY A 73 2.90 21.78 -14.83
C GLY A 73 3.62 22.94 -15.50
N LYS A 74 2.90 24.00 -15.89
CA LYS A 74 3.47 25.12 -16.68
C LYS A 74 4.14 26.23 -15.87
N SER A 75 4.19 26.12 -14.55
CA SER A 75 4.68 27.20 -13.67
C SER A 75 5.43 26.66 -12.46
N LYS A 76 6.22 27.51 -11.82
CA LYS A 76 6.91 27.20 -10.55
C LYS A 76 6.01 27.33 -9.32
N HIS A 77 4.75 27.74 -9.45
CA HIS A 77 3.88 27.90 -8.28
C HIS A 77 3.71 26.56 -7.56
N PHE A 78 4.04 26.56 -6.27
CA PHE A 78 3.90 25.37 -5.46
C PHE A 78 2.40 25.14 -5.16
N PRO A 79 1.87 23.92 -5.32
CA PRO A 79 0.50 23.63 -4.95
C PRO A 79 0.33 23.53 -3.43
N ALA A 80 -0.81 24.02 -2.93
CA ALA A 80 -1.24 23.90 -1.54
C ALA A 80 -2.32 22.82 -1.43
N PHE A 81 -1.99 21.58 -1.81
CA PHE A 81 -2.87 20.42 -1.73
C PHE A 81 -4.20 20.58 -2.50
N PHE A 82 -5.21 21.20 -1.90
CA PHE A 82 -6.48 21.52 -2.55
C PHE A 82 -6.40 22.72 -3.49
N SER A 83 -5.42 23.60 -3.35
CA SER A 83 -5.23 24.74 -4.25
C SER A 83 -4.05 24.51 -5.20
N PRO A 84 -4.18 24.83 -6.51
CA PRO A 84 -3.07 24.74 -7.44
C PRO A 84 -1.97 25.78 -7.16
N ARG A 85 -2.21 26.76 -6.27
CA ARG A 85 -1.27 27.82 -5.92
C ARG A 85 -1.28 28.06 -4.40
N SER A 86 -0.11 28.04 -3.79
CA SER A 86 0.09 28.30 -2.36
C SER A 86 0.53 29.75 -2.04
N GLY A 87 0.92 30.52 -3.06
CA GLY A 87 1.65 31.77 -2.88
C GLY A 87 3.17 31.60 -2.82
N PHE A 88 3.67 30.35 -2.71
CA PHE A 88 5.08 30.01 -2.77
C PHE A 88 5.46 29.41 -4.14
N THR A 89 6.76 29.31 -4.40
CA THR A 89 7.31 28.73 -5.63
C THR A 89 8.31 27.63 -5.32
N SER A 90 8.29 26.55 -6.12
CA SER A 90 9.40 25.58 -6.15
C SER A 90 10.64 26.17 -6.81
N PRO A 91 11.84 25.72 -6.41
CA PRO A 91 13.09 26.04 -7.11
C PRO A 91 13.06 25.63 -8.59
N TYR A 92 12.48 24.47 -8.89
CA TYR A 92 12.45 23.87 -10.23
C TYR A 92 11.01 23.61 -10.72
N GLN A 93 10.86 23.44 -12.03
CA GLN A 93 9.60 23.06 -12.67
C GLN A 93 9.85 22.09 -13.82
N VAL A 94 8.91 21.19 -14.05
CA VAL A 94 8.86 20.27 -15.20
C VAL A 94 7.46 20.26 -15.82
N SER A 95 7.38 20.17 -17.13
CA SER A 95 6.13 20.41 -17.88
C SER A 95 5.35 19.14 -18.17
N ASN A 96 6.04 17.99 -18.18
CA ASN A 96 5.48 16.72 -18.62
C ASN A 96 6.17 15.52 -17.92
N PRO A 97 5.60 14.31 -18.03
CA PRO A 97 6.14 13.14 -17.34
C PRO A 97 7.54 12.72 -17.81
N ALA A 98 7.93 13.03 -19.05
CA ALA A 98 9.24 12.68 -19.58
C ALA A 98 10.34 13.54 -18.96
N GLU A 99 10.12 14.86 -18.86
CA GLU A 99 11.01 15.77 -18.12
C GLU A 99 11.14 15.39 -16.66
N ALA A 100 10.01 15.09 -16.00
CA ALA A 100 9.99 14.63 -14.61
C ALA A 100 10.79 13.33 -14.45
N ALA A 101 10.59 12.34 -15.33
CA ALA A 101 11.34 11.09 -15.33
C ALA A 101 12.85 11.30 -15.49
N LYS A 102 13.26 12.18 -16.42
CA LYS A 102 14.67 12.53 -16.65
C LYS A 102 15.29 13.22 -15.45
N LEU A 103 14.59 14.20 -14.86
CA LEU A 103 15.05 14.91 -13.66
C LEU A 103 15.26 13.92 -12.51
N ILE A 104 14.25 13.11 -12.19
CA ILE A 104 14.34 12.12 -11.11
C ILE A 104 15.45 11.11 -11.40
N ALA A 105 15.67 10.71 -12.65
CA ALA A 105 16.74 9.76 -13.01
C ALA A 105 18.11 10.37 -12.78
N SER A 106 18.29 11.61 -13.21
CA SER A 106 19.53 12.35 -13.03
C SER A 106 19.82 12.54 -11.54
N THR A 107 18.86 13.05 -10.76
CA THR A 107 19.04 13.30 -9.32
C THR A 107 19.39 12.02 -8.55
N LEU A 108 18.66 10.92 -8.78
CA LEU A 108 18.94 9.66 -8.09
C LEU A 108 20.25 9.00 -8.54
N SER A 109 20.74 9.30 -9.75
CA SER A 109 22.02 8.76 -10.25
C SER A 109 23.26 9.47 -9.68
N LEU A 110 23.11 10.66 -9.10
CA LEU A 110 24.22 11.41 -8.50
C LEU A 110 24.74 10.79 -7.19
N GLY A 111 24.07 9.75 -6.66
CA GLY A 111 24.50 9.08 -5.44
C GLY A 111 24.27 9.88 -4.16
N HIS A 112 23.51 10.98 -4.21
CA HIS A 112 23.14 11.75 -3.02
C HIS A 112 22.11 11.01 -2.18
N GLN A 113 22.22 11.15 -0.85
CA GLN A 113 21.30 10.54 0.11
C GLN A 113 20.05 11.41 0.34
N SER A 114 19.44 11.96 -0.70
CA SER A 114 18.21 12.75 -0.60
C SER A 114 17.22 12.41 -1.71
N GLY A 115 15.94 12.64 -1.41
CA GLY A 115 14.82 12.39 -2.29
C GLY A 115 14.49 13.56 -3.21
N VAL A 116 13.47 13.33 -4.02
CA VAL A 116 12.86 14.35 -4.90
C VAL A 116 11.40 14.50 -4.49
N LEU A 117 10.94 15.73 -4.27
CA LEU A 117 9.52 16.05 -4.14
C LEU A 117 9.01 16.61 -5.47
N LEU A 118 8.15 15.85 -6.14
CA LEU A 118 7.42 16.32 -7.31
C LEU A 118 6.01 16.74 -6.91
N ALA A 119 5.79 18.07 -6.82
CA ALA A 119 4.53 18.66 -6.43
C ALA A 119 3.61 18.83 -7.65
N VAL A 120 2.51 18.08 -7.68
CA VAL A 120 1.53 18.02 -8.77
C VAL A 120 0.26 18.76 -8.36
N PRO A 121 -0.08 19.90 -9.02
CA PRO A 121 -1.32 20.62 -8.73
C PRO A 121 -2.56 19.73 -8.89
N ILE A 122 -3.57 19.99 -8.05
CA ILE A 122 -4.91 19.42 -8.22
C ILE A 122 -5.43 19.71 -9.66
N PRO A 123 -6.22 18.81 -10.26
CA PRO A 123 -6.83 19.08 -11.56
C PRO A 123 -7.66 20.38 -11.58
N GLU A 124 -7.61 21.08 -12.71
CA GLU A 124 -8.23 22.40 -12.88
C GLU A 124 -9.75 22.40 -12.61
N GLU A 125 -10.42 21.31 -12.99
CA GLU A 125 -11.86 21.09 -12.73
C GLU A 125 -12.22 21.08 -11.23
N HIS A 126 -11.26 20.79 -10.36
CA HIS A 126 -11.42 20.80 -8.91
C HIS A 126 -10.76 22.01 -8.22
N ALA A 127 -10.04 22.86 -8.96
CA ALA A 127 -9.31 24.00 -8.42
C ALA A 127 -10.22 25.08 -7.80
N ALA A 128 -11.41 25.31 -8.38
CA ALA A 128 -12.36 26.28 -7.86
C ALA A 128 -12.91 25.90 -6.48
N ALA A 129 -13.17 24.60 -6.26
CA ALA A 129 -13.50 24.07 -4.94
C ALA A 129 -12.31 24.20 -3.97
N GLY A 130 -11.09 24.08 -4.50
CA GLY A 130 -9.84 24.22 -3.77
C GLY A 130 -9.72 25.48 -2.93
N LYS A 131 -10.07 26.64 -3.50
CA LYS A 131 -10.03 27.92 -2.78
C LYS A 131 -11.02 27.95 -1.61
N GLN A 132 -12.24 27.49 -1.82
CA GLN A 132 -13.26 27.40 -0.76
C GLN A 132 -12.83 26.43 0.35
N ILE A 133 -12.17 25.33 -0.01
CA ILE A 133 -11.65 24.36 0.95
C ILE A 133 -10.52 24.98 1.77
N GLU A 134 -9.61 25.73 1.14
CA GLU A 134 -8.52 26.40 1.84
C GLU A 134 -9.02 27.46 2.84
N GLU A 135 -10.03 28.25 2.45
CA GLU A 135 -10.71 29.18 3.37
C GLU A 135 -11.35 28.45 4.56
N ALA A 136 -11.99 27.30 4.31
CA ALA A 136 -12.54 26.45 5.37
C ALA A 136 -11.46 25.86 6.29
N ILE A 137 -10.30 25.51 5.74
CA ILE A 137 -9.13 25.01 6.50
C ILE A 137 -8.59 26.12 7.38
N GLN A 138 -8.44 27.33 6.86
CA GLN A 138 -8.00 28.47 7.65
C GLN A 138 -8.95 28.74 8.82
N ALA A 139 -10.26 28.73 8.57
CA ALA A 139 -11.27 28.88 9.62
C ALA A 139 -11.17 27.77 10.68
N ALA A 140 -11.01 26.51 10.25
CA ALA A 140 -10.89 25.37 11.15
C ALA A 140 -9.61 25.40 11.99
N VAL A 141 -8.48 25.82 11.41
CA VAL A 141 -7.20 25.99 12.13
C VAL A 141 -7.32 27.10 13.18
N THR A 142 -7.91 28.24 12.82
CA THR A 142 -8.15 29.33 13.78
C THR A 142 -9.09 28.89 14.91
N GLU A 143 -10.14 28.14 14.59
CA GLU A 143 -11.07 27.59 15.59
C GLU A 143 -10.39 26.57 16.51
N ALA A 144 -9.51 25.72 15.98
CA ALA A 144 -8.74 24.75 16.76
C ALA A 144 -7.83 25.45 17.77
N SER A 145 -7.12 26.50 17.32
CA SER A 145 -6.24 27.32 18.16
C SER A 145 -7.03 28.06 19.24
N ALA A 146 -8.16 28.71 18.89
CA ALA A 146 -9.02 29.40 19.85
C ALA A 146 -9.60 28.46 20.93
N LYS A 147 -9.82 27.18 20.59
CA LYS A 147 -10.29 26.14 21.51
C LYS A 147 -9.17 25.42 22.28
N GLY A 148 -7.90 25.79 22.05
CA GLY A 148 -6.75 25.14 22.69
C GLY A 148 -6.57 23.67 22.29
N ILE A 149 -7.07 23.26 21.11
CA ILE A 149 -6.90 21.90 20.61
C ILE A 149 -5.45 21.74 20.17
N THR A 150 -4.76 20.75 20.73
CA THR A 150 -3.31 20.54 20.52
C THR A 150 -2.97 19.06 20.31
N GLY A 151 -1.76 18.81 19.81
CA GLY A 151 -1.26 17.46 19.57
C GLY A 151 -2.11 16.64 18.59
N ARG A 152 -2.31 15.36 18.90
CA ARG A 152 -2.99 14.39 18.01
C ARG A 152 -4.45 14.73 17.68
N ASP A 153 -5.09 15.59 18.47
CA ASP A 153 -6.52 15.91 18.33
C ASP A 153 -6.77 17.06 17.33
N VAL A 154 -5.72 17.78 16.94
CA VAL A 154 -5.79 18.89 15.95
C VAL A 154 -6.26 18.41 14.59
N THR A 155 -5.66 17.32 14.08
CA THR A 155 -5.94 16.84 12.72
C THR A 155 -7.38 16.30 12.57
N PRO A 156 -7.89 15.43 13.47
CA PRO A 156 -9.29 15.00 13.42
C PRO A 156 -10.28 16.16 13.50
N PHE A 157 -10.03 17.14 14.38
CA PHE A 157 -10.88 18.32 14.52
C PHE A 157 -10.93 19.14 13.23
N ILE A 158 -9.76 19.46 12.64
CA ILE A 158 -9.70 20.26 11.41
C ILE A 158 -10.41 19.52 10.27
N LEU A 159 -10.15 18.22 10.09
CA LEU A 159 -10.77 17.44 9.02
C LEU A 159 -12.30 17.38 9.15
N GLN A 160 -12.81 17.16 10.36
CA GLN A 160 -14.25 17.19 10.63
C GLN A 160 -14.83 18.57 10.28
N ARG A 161 -14.20 19.63 10.79
CA ARG A 161 -14.69 20.99 10.62
C ARG A 161 -14.67 21.44 9.16
N VAL A 162 -13.63 21.08 8.41
CA VAL A 162 -13.52 21.34 6.97
C VAL A 162 -14.59 20.59 6.20
N ASN A 163 -14.89 19.34 6.57
CA ASN A 163 -15.95 18.58 5.92
C ASN A 163 -17.34 19.22 6.14
N GLU A 164 -17.61 19.71 7.36
CA GLU A 164 -18.83 20.45 7.69
C GLU A 164 -18.95 21.75 6.88
N LEU A 165 -17.89 22.57 6.86
CA LEU A 165 -17.86 23.86 6.16
C LEU A 165 -17.95 23.70 4.63
N THR A 166 -17.40 22.62 4.09
CA THR A 166 -17.35 22.38 2.63
C THR A 166 -18.48 21.48 2.13
N LYS A 167 -19.36 20.99 3.01
CA LYS A 167 -20.46 20.06 2.70
C LYS A 167 -20.00 18.84 1.88
N GLY A 168 -18.86 18.25 2.23
CA GLY A 168 -18.31 17.07 1.56
C GLY A 168 -17.44 17.31 0.31
N LYS A 169 -17.34 18.56 -0.18
CA LYS A 169 -16.50 18.88 -1.36
C LYS A 169 -15.01 18.61 -1.13
N SER A 170 -14.52 18.74 0.11
CA SER A 170 -13.12 18.44 0.47
C SER A 170 -12.73 16.99 0.20
N LEU A 171 -13.64 16.03 0.47
CA LEU A 171 -13.39 14.62 0.22
C LEU A 171 -13.28 14.32 -1.28
N GLN A 172 -14.17 14.88 -2.09
CA GLN A 172 -14.14 14.71 -3.54
C GLN A 172 -12.85 15.26 -4.16
N ALA A 173 -12.44 16.47 -3.75
CA ALA A 173 -11.18 17.08 -4.18
C ALA A 173 -9.96 16.24 -3.76
N ASN A 174 -9.99 15.63 -2.56
CA ASN A 174 -8.92 14.76 -2.07
C ASN A 174 -8.80 13.47 -2.89
N ILE A 175 -9.92 12.86 -3.27
CA ILE A 175 -9.94 11.70 -4.16
C ILE A 175 -9.34 12.09 -5.53
N ALA A 176 -9.78 13.22 -6.10
CA ALA A 176 -9.33 13.66 -7.40
C ALA A 176 -7.81 13.96 -7.45
N LEU A 177 -7.26 14.64 -6.45
CA LEU A 177 -5.81 14.89 -6.39
C LEU A 177 -5.02 13.59 -6.24
N ILE A 178 -5.50 12.61 -5.47
CA ILE A 178 -4.81 11.31 -5.32
C ILE A 178 -4.77 10.56 -6.65
N HIS A 179 -5.90 10.52 -7.37
CA HIS A 179 -5.94 9.93 -8.71
C HIS A 179 -4.99 10.64 -9.68
N ASN A 180 -4.94 11.97 -9.65
CA ASN A 180 -4.03 12.73 -10.49
C ASN A 180 -2.56 12.44 -10.18
N ASN A 181 -2.20 12.39 -8.89
CA ASN A 181 -0.84 12.07 -8.45
C ASN A 181 -0.44 10.64 -8.88
N ALA A 182 -1.34 9.67 -8.76
CA ALA A 182 -1.10 8.29 -9.19
C ALA A 182 -0.93 8.17 -10.71
N ARG A 183 -1.75 8.91 -11.48
CA ARG A 183 -1.63 8.99 -12.94
C ARG A 183 -0.27 9.57 -13.34
N VAL A 184 0.14 10.70 -12.76
CA VAL A 184 1.45 11.31 -13.05
C VAL A 184 2.60 10.39 -12.62
N GLY A 185 2.55 9.83 -11.41
CA GLY A 185 3.57 8.92 -10.90
C GLY A 185 3.75 7.66 -11.75
N SER A 186 2.66 7.05 -12.21
CA SER A 186 2.71 5.85 -13.08
C SER A 186 3.30 6.17 -14.47
N GLN A 187 2.97 7.33 -15.06
CA GLN A 187 3.55 7.77 -16.33
C GLN A 187 5.07 7.97 -16.22
N ILE A 188 5.52 8.62 -15.14
CA ILE A 188 6.95 8.82 -14.84
C ILE A 188 7.67 7.47 -14.71
N ARG A 189 7.10 6.53 -13.95
CA ARG A 189 7.69 5.20 -13.77
C ARG A 189 7.81 4.41 -15.07
N LYS A 190 6.80 4.49 -15.94
CA LYS A 190 6.81 3.83 -17.26
C LYS A 190 7.93 4.39 -18.16
N LEU A 191 8.07 5.71 -18.21
CA LEU A 191 9.10 6.36 -19.03
C LEU A 191 10.51 6.05 -18.50
N ARG A 192 10.71 5.99 -17.18
CA ARG A 192 11.98 5.56 -16.59
C ARG A 192 12.41 4.15 -16.99
N SER A 193 11.48 3.20 -17.13
CA SER A 193 11.82 1.86 -17.62
C SER A 193 12.20 1.81 -19.10
N GLN A 194 11.85 2.84 -19.87
CA GLN A 194 12.12 2.90 -21.32
C GLN A 194 13.39 3.68 -21.65
N THR A 195 13.90 4.49 -20.72
CA THR A 195 15.20 5.16 -20.89
C THR A 195 16.31 4.16 -20.60
N PRO A 196 17.13 3.76 -21.57
CA PRO A 196 18.24 2.86 -21.33
C PRO A 196 19.20 3.51 -20.33
N HIS A 197 19.58 2.79 -19.28
CA HIS A 197 20.74 3.19 -18.49
C HIS A 197 21.94 3.26 -19.44
N SER A 198 22.48 4.47 -19.64
CA SER A 198 23.73 4.70 -20.37
C SER A 198 24.95 4.26 -19.54
N GLY A 199 24.86 3.10 -18.89
CA GLY A 199 25.97 2.38 -18.30
C GLY A 199 26.34 1.25 -19.25
N LYS A 200 27.48 1.39 -19.93
CA LYS A 200 28.08 0.31 -20.71
C LYS A 200 28.28 -0.90 -19.80
N HIS A 201 27.46 -1.93 -19.95
CA HIS A 201 27.88 -3.30 -19.69
C HIS A 201 27.63 -4.11 -20.95
N SER A 202 28.73 -4.61 -21.48
CA SER A 202 28.84 -5.42 -22.68
C SER A 202 27.85 -6.59 -22.68
N SER A 203 27.13 -6.71 -23.78
CA SER A 203 26.34 -7.87 -24.15
C SER A 203 27.22 -9.13 -24.20
N GLN A 204 27.04 -10.02 -23.21
CA GLN A 204 27.29 -11.43 -23.40
C GLN A 204 25.95 -12.16 -23.39
N SER A 205 25.80 -13.01 -24.38
CA SER A 205 24.70 -13.91 -24.63
C SER A 205 24.55 -14.88 -23.46
N ASP A 206 23.52 -14.69 -22.64
CA ASP A 206 23.15 -15.66 -21.61
C ASP A 206 21.77 -16.23 -21.93
N THR A 207 21.79 -17.38 -22.60
CA THR A 207 20.84 -18.44 -22.34
C THR A 207 21.01 -18.89 -20.89
N CYS A 208 20.44 -18.14 -19.94
CA CYS A 208 20.41 -18.52 -18.54
C CYS A 208 18.95 -18.81 -18.17
N SER A 209 18.71 -20.03 -17.70
CA SER A 209 17.46 -20.44 -17.07
C SER A 209 17.02 -19.33 -16.11
N ALA A 210 15.76 -18.87 -16.23
CA ALA A 210 15.26 -17.76 -15.43
C ALA A 210 15.38 -18.10 -13.94
N VAL A 211 16.42 -17.58 -13.28
CA VAL A 211 16.64 -17.78 -11.85
C VAL A 211 15.40 -17.28 -11.11
N VAL A 212 14.70 -18.18 -10.44
CA VAL A 212 13.52 -17.82 -9.63
C VAL A 212 14.02 -17.06 -8.42
N LEU A 213 14.00 -15.74 -8.49
CA LEU A 213 14.53 -14.91 -7.41
C LEU A 213 13.64 -14.95 -6.15
N GLN A 214 12.34 -15.23 -6.31
CA GLN A 214 11.34 -15.10 -5.24
C GLN A 214 10.33 -16.25 -5.32
N VAL A 215 10.00 -16.83 -4.17
CA VAL A 215 8.93 -17.82 -4.04
C VAL A 215 7.90 -17.30 -3.05
N VAL A 216 6.62 -17.45 -3.38
CA VAL A 216 5.51 -17.06 -2.49
C VAL A 216 4.65 -18.29 -2.24
N ILE A 217 4.44 -18.63 -0.98
CA ILE A 217 3.67 -19.80 -0.56
C ILE A 217 2.49 -19.28 0.27
N GLY A 218 1.28 -19.43 -0.25
CA GLY A 218 0.13 -18.89 0.46
C GLY A 218 -1.22 -19.03 -0.20
N GLY A 219 -2.23 -18.48 0.46
CA GLY A 219 -3.62 -18.61 0.06
C GLY A 219 -3.99 -17.73 -1.14
N ILE A 220 -4.96 -18.21 -1.89
CA ILE A 220 -5.69 -17.47 -2.92
C ILE A 220 -7.18 -17.69 -2.69
N ASN A 221 -7.98 -16.64 -2.87
CA ASN A 221 -9.40 -16.64 -2.52
C ASN A 221 -10.24 -15.88 -3.54
N VAL A 222 -11.53 -16.19 -3.60
CA VAL A 222 -12.56 -15.33 -4.18
C VAL A 222 -13.29 -14.59 -3.06
N ASP A 223 -13.23 -13.28 -3.08
CA ASP A 223 -13.87 -12.43 -2.08
C ASP A 223 -15.21 -11.90 -2.61
N PHE A 224 -16.26 -12.03 -1.81
CA PHE A 224 -17.59 -11.47 -2.02
C PHE A 224 -17.83 -10.38 -0.98
N ILE A 225 -17.99 -9.15 -1.44
CA ILE A 225 -18.24 -7.99 -0.59
C ILE A 225 -19.70 -7.58 -0.78
N ALA A 226 -20.55 -7.98 0.16
CA ALA A 226 -21.96 -7.61 0.21
C ALA A 226 -22.12 -6.31 1.00
N LYS A 227 -22.48 -5.21 0.34
CA LYS A 227 -22.76 -3.92 0.98
C LYS A 227 -24.26 -3.67 1.08
N ALA A 228 -24.74 -3.43 2.29
CA ALA A 228 -26.11 -3.00 2.51
C ALA A 228 -26.34 -1.59 1.96
N LYS A 229 -27.51 -1.38 1.33
CA LYS A 229 -27.97 -0.05 0.91
C LYS A 229 -28.85 0.62 1.97
N ALA A 230 -29.51 -0.19 2.80
CA ALA A 230 -30.32 0.33 3.90
C ALA A 230 -29.45 0.60 5.14
N LYS A 231 -29.79 1.67 5.85
CA LYS A 231 -29.13 2.08 7.11
C LYS A 231 -29.23 1.02 8.21
N THR A 232 -30.35 0.28 8.22
CA THR A 232 -30.59 -0.82 9.16
C THR A 232 -30.68 -2.13 8.39
N MET A 233 -29.93 -3.14 8.85
CA MET A 233 -30.04 -4.51 8.35
C MET A 233 -30.94 -5.34 9.26
N HIS A 234 -31.79 -6.15 8.66
CA HIS A 234 -32.70 -7.04 9.37
C HIS A 234 -32.23 -8.50 9.21
N TYR A 235 -31.95 -9.16 10.33
CA TYR A 235 -31.57 -10.58 10.32
C TYR A 235 -32.77 -11.47 9.96
N GLY A 236 -32.51 -12.59 9.28
CA GLY A 236 -33.54 -13.56 8.89
C GLY A 236 -34.35 -13.21 7.64
N GLN A 237 -33.99 -12.14 6.92
CA GLN A 237 -34.64 -11.74 5.65
C GLN A 237 -33.64 -11.23 4.61
N THR A 238 -34.09 -11.06 3.37
CA THR A 238 -33.29 -10.47 2.29
C THR A 238 -33.20 -8.96 2.46
N ASN A 239 -31.98 -8.42 2.51
CA ASN A 239 -31.75 -6.98 2.63
C ASN A 239 -31.33 -6.40 1.27
N PRO A 240 -31.79 -5.19 0.91
CA PRO A 240 -31.36 -4.54 -0.32
C PRO A 240 -29.88 -4.15 -0.22
N GLY A 241 -29.10 -4.50 -1.24
CA GLY A 241 -27.66 -4.32 -1.24
C GLY A 241 -27.02 -4.33 -2.62
N SER A 242 -25.71 -4.39 -2.64
CA SER A 242 -24.87 -4.69 -3.81
C SER A 242 -23.81 -5.71 -3.41
N VAL A 243 -23.53 -6.67 -4.29
CA VAL A 243 -22.45 -7.65 -4.08
C VAL A 243 -21.37 -7.40 -5.12
N CYS A 244 -20.12 -7.32 -4.67
CA CYS A 244 -18.95 -7.23 -5.53
C CYS A 244 -18.10 -8.48 -5.36
N GLN A 245 -17.64 -9.05 -6.47
CA GLN A 245 -16.63 -10.10 -6.46
C GLN A 245 -15.25 -9.50 -6.70
N SER A 246 -14.26 -9.91 -5.92
CA SER A 246 -12.85 -9.63 -6.14
C SER A 246 -12.00 -10.88 -5.87
N PHE A 247 -10.71 -10.82 -6.17
CA PHE A 247 -9.80 -11.96 -6.00
C PHE A 247 -8.78 -11.63 -4.91
N GLY A 248 -8.89 -12.38 -3.81
CA GLY A 248 -8.23 -12.18 -2.53
C GLY A 248 -7.19 -13.25 -2.20
N GLY A 249 -6.79 -13.29 -0.94
CA GLY A 249 -5.72 -14.16 -0.43
C GLY A 249 -4.39 -13.42 -0.29
N VAL A 250 -3.75 -13.57 0.87
CA VAL A 250 -2.54 -12.81 1.22
C VAL A 250 -1.34 -13.27 0.41
N GLY A 251 -1.15 -14.58 0.25
CA GLY A 251 -0.15 -15.15 -0.65
C GLY A 251 -0.30 -14.63 -2.07
N ARG A 252 -1.51 -14.67 -2.64
CA ARG A 252 -1.75 -14.11 -3.98
C ARG A 252 -1.49 -12.59 -4.02
N ASN A 253 -1.88 -11.80 -3.02
CA ASN A 253 -1.58 -10.36 -2.98
C ASN A 253 -0.09 -10.06 -3.07
N ILE A 254 0.73 -10.82 -2.34
CA ILE A 254 2.19 -10.68 -2.36
C ILE A 254 2.72 -11.04 -3.76
N ALA A 255 2.32 -12.19 -4.31
CA ALA A 255 2.76 -12.64 -5.63
C ALA A 255 2.29 -11.71 -6.77
N ASP A 256 1.07 -11.20 -6.71
CA ASP A 256 0.51 -10.21 -7.65
C ASP A 256 1.30 -8.90 -7.59
N SER A 257 1.57 -8.38 -6.38
CA SER A 257 2.33 -7.15 -6.18
C SER A 257 3.74 -7.26 -6.75
N LEU A 258 4.45 -8.35 -6.45
CA LEU A 258 5.78 -8.64 -7.01
C LEU A 258 5.73 -8.76 -8.54
N SER A 259 4.70 -9.41 -9.08
CA SER A 259 4.51 -9.55 -10.53
C SER A 259 4.31 -8.20 -11.22
N ARG A 260 3.51 -7.31 -10.60
CA ARG A 260 3.27 -5.94 -11.09
C ARG A 260 4.50 -5.04 -10.98
N LEU A 261 5.41 -5.33 -10.04
CA LEU A 261 6.70 -4.66 -9.90
C LEU A 261 7.73 -5.11 -10.96
N GLY A 262 7.39 -6.11 -11.79
CA GLY A 262 8.24 -6.61 -12.87
C GLY A 262 9.01 -7.88 -12.51
N HIS A 263 8.78 -8.45 -11.33
CA HIS A 263 9.30 -9.77 -10.97
C HIS A 263 8.36 -10.87 -11.48
N ARG A 264 8.78 -12.13 -11.33
CA ARG A 264 7.97 -13.31 -11.67
C ARG A 264 8.11 -14.37 -10.58
N PRO A 265 7.63 -14.10 -9.36
CA PRO A 265 7.78 -15.07 -8.28
C PRO A 265 7.02 -16.35 -8.60
N LEU A 266 7.59 -17.51 -8.26
CA LEU A 266 6.82 -18.75 -8.27
C LEU A 266 5.76 -18.68 -7.16
N PHE A 267 4.49 -18.75 -7.53
CA PHE A 267 3.39 -18.78 -6.58
C PHE A 267 2.93 -20.22 -6.35
N ILE A 268 3.10 -20.70 -5.11
CA ILE A 268 2.70 -22.03 -4.65
C ILE A 268 1.44 -21.90 -3.80
N SER A 269 0.37 -22.57 -4.23
CA SER A 269 -0.95 -22.47 -3.60
C SER A 269 -1.83 -23.68 -3.95
N ALA A 270 -3.09 -23.67 -3.50
CA ALA A 270 -4.09 -24.67 -3.84
C ALA A 270 -5.46 -24.01 -4.12
N ILE A 271 -6.14 -24.49 -5.16
CA ILE A 271 -7.49 -24.09 -5.59
C ILE A 271 -8.33 -25.33 -5.91
N GLY A 272 -9.65 -25.18 -5.87
CA GLY A 272 -10.57 -26.25 -6.24
C GLY A 272 -10.65 -26.44 -7.75
N ALA A 273 -11.31 -27.49 -8.21
CA ALA A 273 -11.63 -27.70 -9.63
C ALA A 273 -13.03 -27.16 -9.96
N ASP A 274 -13.27 -25.87 -9.67
CA ASP A 274 -14.58 -25.22 -9.80
C ASP A 274 -14.52 -23.96 -10.67
N SER A 275 -15.68 -23.37 -10.95
CA SER A 275 -15.77 -22.13 -11.75
C SER A 275 -15.06 -20.93 -11.11
N HIS A 276 -14.90 -20.93 -9.77
CA HIS A 276 -14.16 -19.91 -9.05
C HIS A 276 -12.66 -19.98 -9.36
N SER A 277 -12.09 -21.17 -9.47
CA SER A 277 -10.71 -21.41 -9.85
C SER A 277 -10.39 -20.83 -11.24
N ASP A 278 -11.28 -21.03 -12.22
CA ASP A 278 -11.10 -20.54 -13.59
C ASP A 278 -11.11 -19.01 -13.64
N ALA A 279 -12.03 -18.37 -12.90
CA ALA A 279 -12.12 -16.92 -12.82
C ALA A 279 -10.85 -16.30 -12.17
N VAL A 280 -10.37 -16.91 -11.09
CA VAL A 280 -9.15 -16.51 -10.39
C VAL A 280 -7.91 -16.65 -11.28
N LEU A 281 -7.73 -17.80 -11.94
CA LEU A 281 -6.57 -18.04 -12.80
C LEU A 281 -6.54 -17.09 -14.00
N ASN A 282 -7.70 -16.79 -14.60
CA ASN A 282 -7.79 -15.81 -15.67
C ASN A 282 -7.39 -14.40 -15.19
N TYR A 283 -7.78 -14.01 -13.97
CA TYR A 283 -7.34 -12.74 -13.37
C TYR A 283 -5.82 -12.73 -13.09
N CYS A 284 -5.27 -13.87 -12.66
CA CYS A 284 -3.86 -14.04 -12.32
C CYS A 284 -2.96 -14.41 -13.51
N LYS A 285 -3.42 -14.30 -14.76
CA LYS A 285 -2.67 -14.71 -15.97
C LYS A 285 -1.30 -14.04 -16.17
N HIS A 286 -1.05 -12.92 -15.53
CA HIS A 286 0.23 -12.21 -15.56
C HIS A 286 1.22 -12.68 -14.47
N MET A 287 0.79 -13.56 -13.57
CA MET A 287 1.59 -14.16 -12.50
C MET A 287 2.13 -15.52 -12.93
N ASN A 288 3.21 -15.99 -12.29
CA ASN A 288 3.65 -17.38 -12.45
C ASN A 288 2.87 -18.29 -11.46
N THR A 289 1.78 -18.88 -11.95
CA THR A 289 0.91 -19.78 -11.19
C THR A 289 1.24 -21.26 -11.41
N SER A 290 2.42 -21.61 -11.91
CA SER A 290 2.80 -23.01 -12.18
C SER A 290 2.88 -23.88 -10.92
N GLY A 291 2.96 -23.27 -9.72
CA GLY A 291 2.94 -23.96 -8.43
C GLY A 291 1.55 -24.08 -7.79
N VAL A 292 0.49 -23.63 -8.47
CA VAL A 292 -0.88 -23.67 -7.93
C VAL A 292 -1.53 -25.02 -8.24
N ALA A 293 -1.81 -25.82 -7.21
CA ALA A 293 -2.51 -27.10 -7.36
C ALA A 293 -4.00 -26.86 -7.64
N ARG A 294 -4.56 -27.61 -8.60
CA ARG A 294 -6.01 -27.69 -8.83
C ARG A 294 -6.51 -29.05 -8.32
N LEU A 295 -7.40 -29.02 -7.32
CA LEU A 295 -7.84 -30.21 -6.57
C LEU A 295 -9.31 -30.52 -6.88
N GLU A 296 -9.63 -31.74 -7.34
CA GLU A 296 -10.97 -32.10 -7.82
C GLU A 296 -12.04 -32.15 -6.71
N GLU A 297 -11.66 -32.61 -5.51
CA GLU A 297 -12.59 -32.81 -4.39
C GLU A 297 -12.59 -31.64 -3.38
N GLN A 298 -12.14 -30.46 -3.79
CA GLN A 298 -12.06 -29.29 -2.93
C GLN A 298 -12.70 -28.08 -3.61
N SER A 299 -13.25 -27.18 -2.80
CA SER A 299 -13.75 -25.89 -3.26
C SER A 299 -12.62 -24.85 -3.22
N THR A 300 -12.57 -23.97 -4.23
CA THR A 300 -11.71 -22.78 -4.19
C THR A 300 -12.10 -21.92 -3.00
N ALA A 301 -11.12 -21.44 -2.25
CA ALA A 301 -11.39 -20.66 -1.05
C ALA A 301 -12.25 -19.44 -1.36
N THR A 302 -13.30 -19.22 -0.56
CA THR A 302 -14.17 -18.05 -0.67
C THR A 302 -14.22 -17.29 0.64
N TYR A 303 -14.34 -15.98 0.55
CA TYR A 303 -14.60 -15.10 1.69
C TYR A 303 -15.80 -14.25 1.39
N CYS A 304 -16.79 -14.21 2.26
CA CYS A 304 -17.93 -13.32 2.16
C CYS A 304 -17.91 -12.34 3.34
N VAL A 305 -17.94 -11.05 3.04
CA VAL A 305 -18.10 -10.00 4.04
C VAL A 305 -19.38 -9.22 3.79
N VAL A 306 -20.18 -9.06 4.83
CA VAL A 306 -21.34 -8.17 4.86
C VAL A 306 -20.93 -6.89 5.57
N ILE A 307 -21.00 -5.77 4.85
CA ILE A 307 -20.71 -4.44 5.38
C ILE A 307 -21.97 -3.57 5.38
N THR A 308 -22.09 -2.70 6.39
CA THR A 308 -23.17 -1.73 6.53
C THR A 308 -23.12 -0.67 5.43
N GLU A 309 -24.17 0.15 5.32
CA GLU A 309 -24.19 1.32 4.43
C GLU A 309 -22.98 2.25 4.67
N SER A 310 -22.61 2.45 5.95
CA SER A 310 -21.45 3.26 6.39
C SER A 310 -20.09 2.60 6.10
N GLY A 311 -20.07 1.34 5.68
CA GLY A 311 -18.85 0.59 5.38
C GLY A 311 -18.21 -0.08 6.60
N GLU A 312 -18.95 -0.22 7.70
CA GLU A 312 -18.52 -1.00 8.86
C GLU A 312 -18.76 -2.48 8.60
N MET A 313 -17.84 -3.34 9.06
CA MET A 313 -18.00 -4.79 8.95
C MET A 313 -19.08 -5.27 9.91
N SER A 314 -20.08 -5.98 9.38
CA SER A 314 -21.13 -6.60 10.18
C SER A 314 -20.86 -8.08 10.41
N LEU A 315 -20.50 -8.82 9.36
CA LEU A 315 -20.23 -10.25 9.42
C LEU A 315 -19.19 -10.62 8.36
N GLY A 316 -18.25 -11.49 8.70
CA GLY A 316 -17.35 -12.13 7.77
C GLY A 316 -17.45 -13.65 7.88
N MET A 317 -17.47 -14.35 6.75
CA MET A 317 -17.52 -15.81 6.68
C MET A 317 -16.51 -16.26 5.64
N GLY A 318 -15.63 -17.20 5.99
CA GLY A 318 -14.63 -17.75 5.08
C GLY A 318 -14.75 -19.25 4.99
N ASP A 319 -14.87 -19.77 3.77
CA ASP A 319 -14.60 -21.16 3.43
C ASP A 319 -13.19 -21.20 2.85
N MET A 320 -12.21 -21.56 3.68
CA MET A 320 -10.77 -21.47 3.34
C MET A 320 -10.00 -22.75 3.67
N ASP A 321 -10.70 -23.86 3.87
CA ASP A 321 -10.10 -25.12 4.33
C ASP A 321 -9.10 -25.68 3.32
N ILE A 322 -9.27 -25.36 2.03
CA ILE A 322 -8.32 -25.75 0.99
C ILE A 322 -6.90 -25.22 1.23
N HIS A 323 -6.72 -24.14 2.00
CA HIS A 323 -5.36 -23.69 2.37
C HIS A 323 -4.61 -24.74 3.22
N GLN A 324 -5.31 -25.67 3.86
CA GLN A 324 -4.69 -26.83 4.53
C GLN A 324 -4.06 -27.82 3.55
N GLN A 325 -4.42 -27.77 2.27
CA GLN A 325 -3.85 -28.62 1.21
C GLN A 325 -2.50 -28.10 0.70
N ILE A 326 -2.09 -26.90 1.09
CA ILE A 326 -0.73 -26.38 0.87
C ILE A 326 0.20 -27.03 1.89
N THR A 327 0.36 -28.36 1.79
CA THR A 327 1.05 -29.20 2.76
C THR A 327 2.56 -29.20 2.54
N GLU A 328 3.33 -29.65 3.54
CA GLU A 328 4.78 -29.93 3.41
C GLU A 328 5.04 -30.88 2.23
N GLN A 329 4.22 -31.91 2.06
CA GLN A 329 4.36 -32.89 0.98
C GLN A 329 4.19 -32.26 -0.41
N TYR A 330 3.31 -31.27 -0.54
CA TYR A 330 3.11 -30.57 -1.80
C TYR A 330 4.22 -29.54 -2.05
N VAL A 331 4.54 -28.74 -1.04
CA VAL A 331 5.56 -27.68 -1.13
C VAL A 331 6.96 -28.24 -1.36
N SER A 332 7.27 -29.43 -0.84
CA SER A 332 8.58 -30.08 -1.02
C SER A 332 8.90 -30.47 -2.46
N GLN A 333 7.89 -30.57 -3.33
CA GLN A 333 8.09 -30.77 -4.77
C GLN A 333 8.80 -29.58 -5.43
N PHE A 334 8.80 -28.42 -4.76
CA PHE A 334 9.44 -27.19 -5.21
C PHE A 334 10.72 -26.86 -4.42
N GLU A 335 11.33 -27.85 -3.74
CA GLU A 335 12.52 -27.61 -2.89
C GLU A 335 13.68 -26.99 -3.66
N GLU A 336 13.87 -27.32 -4.94
CA GLU A 336 14.93 -26.72 -5.78
C GLU A 336 14.72 -25.21 -5.99
N GLN A 337 13.48 -24.82 -6.29
CA GLN A 337 13.10 -23.42 -6.49
C GLN A 337 13.13 -22.65 -5.18
N ILE A 338 12.72 -23.28 -4.06
CA ILE A 338 12.83 -22.69 -2.72
C ILE A 338 14.31 -22.49 -2.38
N SER A 339 15.14 -23.53 -2.55
CA SER A 339 16.58 -23.53 -2.21
C SER A 339 17.42 -22.53 -3.02
N SER A 340 16.95 -22.15 -4.21
CA SER A 340 17.61 -21.17 -5.08
C SER A 340 17.03 -19.75 -4.97
N ALA A 341 15.96 -19.56 -4.20
CA ALA A 341 15.33 -18.26 -4.03
C ALA A 341 16.18 -17.31 -3.18
N THR A 342 16.11 -16.01 -3.47
CA THR A 342 16.70 -14.96 -2.62
C THR A 342 15.78 -14.57 -1.46
N LEU A 343 14.47 -14.81 -1.63
CA LEU A 343 13.41 -14.53 -0.67
C LEU A 343 12.27 -15.54 -0.81
N VAL A 344 11.78 -16.05 0.31
CA VAL A 344 10.56 -16.85 0.40
C VAL A 344 9.54 -16.13 1.26
N CYS A 345 8.35 -15.87 0.73
CA CYS A 345 7.24 -15.26 1.47
C CYS A 345 6.21 -16.31 1.89
N LEU A 346 5.84 -16.31 3.16
CA LEU A 346 4.90 -17.24 3.77
C LEU A 346 3.64 -16.51 4.24
N ASP A 347 2.49 -16.98 3.78
CA ASP A 347 1.16 -16.54 4.25
C ASP A 347 0.77 -17.28 5.55
N GLY A 348 0.32 -16.55 6.56
CA GLY A 348 -0.13 -17.14 7.84
C GLY A 348 -1.32 -18.10 7.77
N ASN A 349 -2.02 -18.21 6.64
CA ASN A 349 -3.11 -19.17 6.46
C ASN A 349 -2.62 -20.62 6.25
N ILE A 350 -1.39 -20.84 5.79
CA ILE A 350 -0.88 -22.19 5.49
C ILE A 350 -0.65 -23.03 6.78
N PRO A 351 -0.54 -24.36 6.68
CA PRO A 351 -0.29 -25.23 7.83
C PRO A 351 1.02 -24.92 8.56
N VAL A 352 1.03 -25.13 9.88
CA VAL A 352 2.24 -24.96 10.72
C VAL A 352 3.37 -25.87 10.27
N SER A 353 3.06 -27.13 9.92
CA SER A 353 4.05 -28.08 9.38
C SER A 353 4.73 -27.56 8.11
N THR A 354 3.99 -26.83 7.28
CA THR A 354 4.53 -26.25 6.04
C THR A 354 5.43 -25.05 6.32
N ILE A 355 5.02 -24.19 7.27
CA ILE A 355 5.88 -23.10 7.77
C ILE A 355 7.20 -23.68 8.31
N ASP A 356 7.11 -24.71 9.15
CA ASP A 356 8.28 -25.36 9.77
C ASP A 356 9.20 -25.98 8.71
N TYR A 357 8.64 -26.69 7.72
CA TYR A 357 9.40 -27.24 6.60
C TYR A 357 10.16 -26.15 5.83
N VAL A 358 9.47 -25.09 5.39
CA VAL A 358 10.10 -24.02 4.61
C VAL A 358 11.17 -23.31 5.43
N CYS A 359 10.94 -23.04 6.72
CA CYS A 359 11.94 -22.45 7.59
C CYS A 359 13.18 -23.35 7.75
N ARG A 360 13.03 -24.68 7.82
CA ARG A 360 14.16 -25.63 7.85
C ARG A 360 14.97 -25.57 6.55
N VAL A 361 14.32 -25.60 5.39
CA VAL A 361 14.98 -25.49 4.08
C VAL A 361 15.70 -24.14 3.96
N ALA A 362 15.02 -23.05 4.31
CA ALA A 362 15.58 -21.71 4.26
C ALA A 362 16.82 -21.56 5.16
N LYS A 363 16.79 -22.12 6.38
CA LYS A 363 17.95 -22.13 7.28
C LYS A 363 19.12 -22.92 6.70
N LYS A 364 18.86 -24.08 6.10
CA LYS A 364 19.89 -24.94 5.47
C LYS A 364 20.59 -24.24 4.31
N HIS A 365 19.84 -23.46 3.53
CA HIS A 365 20.33 -22.78 2.32
C HIS A 365 20.60 -21.27 2.51
N ASN A 366 20.49 -20.76 3.73
CA ASN A 366 20.69 -19.35 4.10
C ASN A 366 19.81 -18.37 3.28
N ILE A 367 18.52 -18.68 3.19
CA ILE A 367 17.53 -17.90 2.44
C ILE A 367 16.76 -16.97 3.37
N ASN A 368 16.46 -15.76 2.90
CA ASN A 368 15.60 -14.85 3.65
C ASN A 368 14.15 -15.33 3.63
N VAL A 369 13.50 -15.30 4.80
CA VAL A 369 12.08 -15.65 4.93
C VAL A 369 11.28 -14.45 5.43
N TRP A 370 10.22 -14.09 4.70
CA TRP A 370 9.22 -13.13 5.12
C TRP A 370 7.96 -13.87 5.57
N TYR A 371 7.48 -13.60 6.76
CA TYR A 371 6.20 -14.13 7.24
C TYR A 371 5.13 -13.05 7.31
N GLU A 372 4.00 -13.27 6.64
CA GLU A 372 2.85 -12.35 6.66
C GLU A 372 1.74 -12.90 7.57
N PRO A 373 1.56 -12.35 8.79
CA PRO A 373 0.42 -12.71 9.63
C PRO A 373 -0.88 -12.19 9.00
N THR A 374 -1.95 -12.97 9.10
CA THR A 374 -3.25 -12.59 8.52
C THR A 374 -4.34 -12.36 9.56
N ASP A 375 -4.10 -12.80 10.79
CA ASP A 375 -4.82 -12.42 11.99
C ASP A 375 -4.00 -12.77 13.24
N ALA A 376 -4.51 -12.42 14.42
CA ALA A 376 -3.85 -12.69 15.70
C ALA A 376 -3.58 -14.19 15.96
N GLN A 377 -4.49 -15.09 15.58
CA GLN A 377 -4.31 -16.53 15.77
C GLN A 377 -3.31 -17.15 14.79
N LYS A 378 -3.14 -16.54 13.62
CA LYS A 378 -2.15 -16.96 12.62
C LYS A 378 -0.79 -16.35 12.92
N ALA A 379 -0.73 -15.15 13.51
CA ALA A 379 0.51 -14.51 13.92
C ALA A 379 1.40 -15.38 14.83
N ARG A 380 0.81 -16.22 15.69
CA ARG A 380 1.56 -17.11 16.58
C ARG A 380 2.19 -18.33 15.89
N LYS A 381 1.74 -18.73 14.70
CA LYS A 381 2.08 -20.04 14.10
C LYS A 381 3.59 -20.34 14.04
N PRO A 382 4.47 -19.44 13.53
CA PRO A 382 5.91 -19.71 13.48
C PRO A 382 6.58 -19.78 14.86
N PHE A 383 5.92 -19.24 15.88
CA PHE A 383 6.41 -19.16 17.26
C PHE A 383 5.92 -20.34 18.12
N LEU A 384 5.10 -21.24 17.56
CA LEU A 384 4.73 -22.50 18.21
C LEU A 384 5.86 -23.55 18.13
N SER A 385 6.85 -23.32 17.27
CA SER A 385 8.05 -24.12 17.08
C SER A 385 9.28 -23.21 17.08
N ASP A 386 10.47 -23.76 16.82
CA ASP A 386 11.69 -22.98 16.63
C ASP A 386 11.81 -22.34 15.22
N ALA A 387 10.78 -22.47 14.37
CA ALA A 387 10.80 -21.96 13.00
C ALA A 387 10.99 -20.44 12.93
N TRP A 388 10.46 -19.68 13.90
CA TRP A 388 10.61 -18.22 13.95
C TRP A 388 12.06 -17.75 13.92
N LYS A 389 13.02 -18.56 14.40
CA LYS A 389 14.46 -18.23 14.39
C LYS A 389 15.04 -18.12 12.97
N SER A 390 14.31 -18.64 11.97
CA SER A 390 14.70 -18.58 10.55
C SER A 390 13.97 -17.46 9.80
N LEU A 391 13.07 -16.72 10.47
CA LEU A 391 12.39 -15.59 9.87
C LEU A 391 13.31 -14.37 9.83
N SER A 392 13.44 -13.77 8.66
CA SER A 392 14.19 -12.53 8.45
C SER A 392 13.29 -11.31 8.62
N TYR A 393 12.04 -11.41 8.18
CA TYR A 393 11.08 -10.31 8.16
C TYR A 393 9.68 -10.78 8.55
N SER A 394 8.90 -9.85 9.10
CA SER A 394 7.47 -9.98 9.36
C SER A 394 6.84 -8.59 9.43
N SER A 395 5.58 -8.46 9.03
CA SER A 395 4.83 -7.19 9.01
C SER A 395 3.55 -7.23 9.84
N PRO A 396 3.64 -7.53 11.15
CA PRO A 396 2.45 -7.60 12.00
C PRO A 396 1.86 -6.21 12.26
N ASN A 397 0.54 -6.14 12.37
CA ASN A 397 -0.10 -5.02 13.08
C ASN A 397 0.12 -5.14 14.60
N LEU A 398 -0.31 -4.13 15.36
CA LEU A 398 -0.10 -4.09 16.82
C LEU A 398 -0.69 -5.31 17.55
N VAL A 399 -1.88 -5.78 17.14
CA VAL A 399 -2.54 -6.92 17.80
C VAL A 399 -1.77 -8.20 17.53
N GLU A 400 -1.34 -8.40 16.28
CA GLU A 400 -0.53 -9.55 15.87
C GLU A 400 0.83 -9.56 16.56
N LEU A 401 1.52 -8.42 16.63
CA LEU A 401 2.80 -8.28 17.31
C LEU A 401 2.70 -8.58 18.80
N CYS A 402 1.65 -8.06 19.45
CA CYS A 402 1.35 -8.40 20.84
C CYS A 402 1.12 -9.91 21.01
N THR A 403 0.43 -10.57 20.08
CA THR A 403 0.22 -12.02 20.13
C THR A 403 1.53 -12.80 19.92
N MET A 404 2.42 -12.34 19.03
CA MET A 404 3.75 -12.92 18.85
C MET A 404 4.56 -12.84 20.16
N ASN A 405 4.61 -11.67 20.79
CA ASN A 405 5.32 -11.48 22.07
C ASN A 405 4.76 -12.36 23.19
N LYS A 406 3.43 -12.42 23.31
CA LYS A 406 2.77 -13.31 24.29
C LYS A 406 3.11 -14.78 24.07
N THR A 407 3.18 -15.21 22.81
CA THR A 407 3.53 -16.60 22.47
C THR A 407 4.96 -16.94 22.88
N LEU A 408 5.88 -15.96 22.83
CA LEU A 408 7.27 -16.10 23.28
C LEU A 408 7.47 -15.88 24.79
N GLY A 409 6.40 -15.61 25.56
CA GLY A 409 6.51 -15.28 26.98
C GLY A 409 7.18 -13.93 27.26
N ILE A 410 7.25 -13.04 26.25
CA ILE A 410 7.83 -11.71 26.39
C ILE A 410 6.79 -10.76 27.02
N PRO A 411 7.17 -9.95 28.03
CA PRO A 411 6.27 -8.96 28.63
C PRO A 411 5.65 -8.06 27.56
N THR A 412 4.32 -8.00 27.53
CA THR A 412 3.56 -7.28 26.51
C THR A 412 2.65 -6.25 27.19
N PRO A 413 2.69 -4.96 26.80
CA PRO A 413 1.86 -3.93 27.43
C PRO A 413 0.36 -4.27 27.38
N GLU A 414 -0.31 -4.26 28.53
CA GLU A 414 -1.76 -4.39 28.61
C GLU A 414 -2.45 -3.06 28.30
N GLY A 415 -2.59 -2.74 27.01
CA GLY A 415 -3.39 -1.61 26.57
C GLY A 415 -4.86 -1.99 26.42
N LYS A 416 -5.77 -1.27 27.11
CA LYS A 416 -7.23 -1.34 26.92
C LYS A 416 -7.58 -1.32 25.42
N GLN A 417 -7.84 -2.49 24.84
CA GLN A 417 -8.29 -2.60 23.46
C GLN A 417 -9.77 -2.20 23.40
N LYS A 418 -10.05 -0.93 23.09
CA LYS A 418 -11.19 -0.66 22.23
C LYS A 418 -10.80 -1.25 20.87
N VAL A 419 -11.30 -2.45 20.57
CA VAL A 419 -11.28 -2.99 19.22
C VAL A 419 -11.94 -1.93 18.34
N CYS A 420 -11.15 -1.18 17.59
CA CYS A 420 -11.70 -0.39 16.51
C CYS A 420 -11.97 -1.40 15.39
N PRO A 421 -13.24 -1.62 14.97
CA PRO A 421 -13.57 -2.59 13.93
C PRO A 421 -12.87 -2.30 12.59
N SER A 422 -12.25 -1.12 12.45
CA SER A 422 -11.64 -0.58 11.24
C SER A 422 -10.29 -1.18 10.85
N ALA A 423 -9.59 -1.89 11.74
CA ALA A 423 -8.26 -2.43 11.43
C ALA A 423 -8.31 -3.64 10.48
N GLN A 424 -9.35 -4.48 10.57
CA GLN A 424 -9.61 -5.52 9.54
C GLN A 424 -10.11 -4.91 8.22
N THR A 425 -10.66 -3.70 8.25
CA THR A 425 -11.19 -3.01 7.06
C THR A 425 -10.10 -2.31 6.23
N GLN A 426 -8.87 -2.15 6.74
CA GLN A 426 -7.82 -1.43 6.04
C GLN A 426 -7.32 -2.14 4.77
N TRP A 427 -7.38 -3.47 4.72
CA TRP A 427 -7.09 -4.24 3.50
C TRP A 427 -8.24 -4.16 2.47
N HIS A 428 -9.49 -4.03 2.91
CA HIS A 428 -10.65 -4.01 2.01
C HIS A 428 -10.86 -2.68 1.28
N ARG A 429 -10.33 -1.55 1.79
CA ARG A 429 -10.38 -0.27 1.06
C ARG A 429 -9.48 -0.23 -0.18
N ILE A 430 -8.53 -1.17 -0.32
CA ILE A 430 -7.65 -1.28 -1.49
C ILE A 430 -8.30 -2.11 -2.61
N LEU A 431 -9.39 -2.83 -2.34
CA LEU A 431 -10.02 -3.79 -3.26
C LEU A 431 -11.42 -3.39 -3.77
N ALA A 432 -11.84 -2.13 -3.62
CA ALA A 432 -13.05 -1.67 -4.32
C ALA A 432 -12.78 -1.70 -5.85
N PRO A 433 -13.59 -2.39 -6.66
CA PRO A 433 -13.42 -2.36 -8.11
C PRO A 433 -13.63 -0.93 -8.61
N PHE A 434 -12.78 -0.51 -9.54
CA PHE A 434 -13.13 0.61 -10.42
C PHE A 434 -14.49 0.31 -11.08
N PRO A 435 -15.40 1.29 -11.22
CA PRO A 435 -16.59 1.08 -12.03
C PRO A 435 -16.15 0.70 -13.46
N PRO A 436 -16.86 -0.22 -14.14
CA PRO A 436 -16.53 -0.56 -15.52
C PRO A 436 -16.60 0.70 -16.39
N PRO A 437 -15.73 0.84 -17.41
CA PRO A 437 -15.85 1.92 -18.37
C PRO A 437 -17.21 1.82 -19.08
N ASN A 438 -17.99 2.90 -19.05
CA ASN A 438 -19.17 3.06 -19.88
C ASN A 438 -18.73 3.02 -21.35
N PHE A 439 -18.83 1.85 -21.98
CA PHE A 439 -18.94 1.76 -23.42
C PHE A 439 -20.38 2.07 -23.80
N ASN A 440 -20.71 3.35 -23.88
CA ASN A 440 -21.82 3.76 -24.74
C ASN A 440 -21.27 3.91 -26.14
N ALA A 441 -21.59 2.91 -26.97
CA ALA A 441 -21.58 3.07 -28.40
C ALA A 441 -22.73 4.00 -28.79
N SER A 442 -22.38 5.15 -29.34
CA SER A 442 -23.16 5.91 -30.31
C SER A 442 -22.19 6.69 -31.16
#